data_AF-A0A355QBY4-F1
#
_entry.id   AF-A0A355QBY4-F1
#
_cell.length_a   1.000
_cell.length_b   1.000
_cell.length_c   1.000
_cell.angle_alpha   90.00
_cell.angle_beta   90.00
_cell.angle_gamma   90.00
#
_symmetry.space_group_name_H-M   'P 1'
#
loop_
_entity.id
_entity.type
_entity.pdbx_description
1 polymer ?
#
loop_
_entity_poly.entity_id
_entity_poly.type
_entity_poly.pdbx_seq_one_letter_code
_entity_poly.pdbx_strand_id
1 'polypeptide(L)'
;LAFHLMKVSVEDTSRLTVAIDEMKAKVRFCDRCFNLAEGDLCAVCTDDRRDASVLCVVEDPRDIVAVERTGEFRGRYHVLGG
;
A
#
# COMPACT_ATOMS: atom_id res chain seq x y z
N LEU A 1 -18.92 -4.86 12.42
CA LEU A 1 -17.59 -5.10 13.00
C LEU A 1 -17.60 -5.12 14.54
N ALA A 2 -18.13 -4.09 15.23
CA ALA A 2 -18.12 -4.01 16.69
C ALA A 2 -18.69 -5.25 17.42
N PHE A 3 -19.88 -5.74 17.03
CA PHE A 3 -20.46 -6.97 17.60
C PHE A 3 -19.64 -8.24 17.33
N HIS A 4 -18.85 -8.26 16.25
CA HIS A 4 -17.94 -9.38 15.97
C HIS A 4 -16.73 -9.33 16.91
N LEU A 5 -16.14 -8.14 17.12
CA LEU A 5 -15.03 -7.95 18.05
C LEU A 5 -15.37 -8.36 19.49
N MET A 6 -16.63 -8.20 19.93
CA MET A 6 -17.07 -8.70 21.24
C MET A 6 -17.05 -10.24 21.38
N LYS A 7 -17.04 -10.98 20.26
CA LYS A 7 -17.00 -12.45 20.23
C LYS A 7 -15.59 -13.00 20.01
N VAL A 8 -14.66 -12.15 19.56
CA VAL A 8 -13.26 -12.51 19.29
C VAL A 8 -12.50 -12.54 20.62
N SER A 9 -11.46 -13.37 20.70
CA SER A 9 -10.65 -13.47 21.91
C SER A 9 -9.95 -12.14 22.25
N VAL A 10 -9.63 -11.92 23.52
CA VAL A 10 -8.83 -10.75 23.94
C VAL A 10 -7.46 -10.77 23.26
N GLU A 11 -6.87 -11.94 23.08
CA GLU A 11 -5.58 -12.12 22.41
C GLU A 11 -5.64 -11.67 20.95
N ASP A 12 -6.63 -12.12 20.17
CA ASP A 12 -6.76 -11.73 18.76
C ASP A 12 -7.11 -10.25 18.61
N THR A 13 -7.91 -9.70 19.52
CA THR A 13 -8.21 -8.26 19.56
C THR A 13 -6.94 -7.44 19.84
N SER A 14 -6.09 -7.91 20.75
CA SER A 14 -4.80 -7.29 21.04
C SER A 14 -3.87 -7.35 19.83
N ARG A 15 -3.76 -8.52 19.18
CA ARG A 15 -2.95 -8.70 17.95
C ARG A 15 -3.40 -7.78 16.83
N LEU A 16 -4.72 -7.61 16.65
CA LEU A 16 -5.26 -6.68 15.65
C LEU A 16 -4.89 -5.23 15.97
N THR A 17 -4.99 -4.83 17.23
CA THR A 17 -4.66 -3.45 17.67
C THR A 17 -3.19 -3.16 17.41
N VAL A 18 -2.30 -4.08 17.80
CA VAL A 18 -0.85 -3.98 17.51
C VAL A 18 -0.59 -3.86 16.01
N ALA A 19 -1.24 -4.68 15.18
CA ALA A 19 -1.07 -4.60 13.73
C ALA A 19 -1.52 -3.26 13.14
N ILE A 20 -2.61 -2.67 13.65
CA ILE A 20 -3.09 -1.35 13.23
C ILE A 20 -2.09 -0.26 13.63
N ASP A 21 -1.60 -0.30 14.87
CA ASP A 21 -0.63 0.67 15.39
C ASP A 21 0.69 0.60 14.61
N GLU A 22 1.19 -0.61 14.35
CA GLU A 22 2.40 -0.80 13.53
C GLU A 22 2.21 -0.30 12.10
N MET A 23 1.07 -0.60 11.47
CA MET A 23 0.76 -0.10 10.13
C MET A 23 0.74 1.44 10.13
N LYS A 24 0.09 2.08 11.12
CA LYS A 24 0.05 3.54 11.23
C LYS A 24 1.40 4.18 11.48
N ALA A 25 2.30 3.49 12.20
CA ALA A 25 3.63 4.00 12.49
C ALA A 25 4.63 3.83 11.33
N LYS A 26 4.51 2.74 10.56
CA LYS A 26 5.50 2.37 9.53
C LYS A 26 5.09 2.80 8.11
N VAL A 27 3.78 2.82 7.81
CA VAL A 27 3.30 3.10 6.46
C VAL A 27 3.19 4.60 6.23
N ARG A 28 3.86 5.07 5.19
CA ARG A 28 3.85 6.46 4.72
C ARG A 28 3.67 6.53 3.20
N PHE A 29 3.56 7.73 2.67
CA PHE A 29 3.59 7.95 1.23
C PHE A 29 5.03 7.93 0.71
N CYS A 30 5.21 7.29 -0.43
CA CYS A 30 6.44 7.28 -1.22
C CYS A 30 6.76 8.69 -1.72
N ASP A 31 7.99 9.14 -1.52
CA ASP A 31 8.43 10.49 -1.87
C ASP A 31 8.46 10.76 -3.38
N ARG A 32 8.37 9.70 -4.21
CA ARG A 32 8.41 9.79 -5.67
C ARG A 32 7.04 9.67 -6.34
N CYS A 33 6.20 8.75 -5.89
CA CYS A 33 4.98 8.38 -6.59
C CYS A 33 3.71 8.44 -5.75
N PHE A 34 3.81 8.81 -4.47
CA PHE A 34 2.69 8.89 -3.53
C PHE A 34 1.92 7.57 -3.31
N ASN A 35 2.48 6.42 -3.71
CA ASN A 35 2.00 5.11 -3.26
C ASN A 35 2.38 4.84 -1.80
N LEU A 36 1.79 3.84 -1.16
CA LEU A 36 2.18 3.38 0.18
C LEU A 36 3.60 2.77 0.18
N ALA A 37 4.37 3.11 1.21
CA ALA A 37 5.74 2.65 1.43
C ALA A 37 6.04 2.44 2.93
N GLU A 38 6.93 1.50 3.24
CA GLU A 38 7.50 1.29 4.59
C GLU A 38 8.83 2.05 4.81
N GLY A 39 9.20 2.93 3.87
CA GLY A 39 10.40 3.75 3.87
C GLY A 39 10.22 4.97 2.95
N ASP A 40 11.31 5.58 2.48
CA ASP A 40 11.26 6.76 1.59
C ASP A 40 10.64 6.43 0.22
N LEU A 41 10.92 5.24 -0.30
CA LEU A 41 10.45 4.76 -1.61
C LEU A 41 9.65 3.47 -1.47
N CYS A 42 8.58 3.35 -2.26
CA CYS A 42 7.81 2.10 -2.34
C CYS A 42 8.54 1.04 -3.16
N ALA A 43 8.15 -0.22 -2.98
CA ALA A 43 8.73 -1.37 -3.69
C ALA A 43 8.72 -1.23 -5.22
N VAL A 44 7.73 -0.52 -5.79
CA VAL A 44 7.67 -0.28 -7.25
C VAL A 44 8.71 0.77 -7.69
N CYS A 45 8.97 1.79 -6.87
CA CYS A 45 9.96 2.82 -7.20
C CYS A 45 11.41 2.36 -7.05
N THR A 46 11.64 1.34 -6.21
CA THR A 46 12.94 0.72 -5.99
C THR A 46 13.23 -0.45 -6.93
N ASP A 47 12.25 -0.92 -7.70
CA ASP A 47 12.43 -2.02 -8.65
C ASP A 47 13.01 -1.51 -9.97
N ASP A 48 14.31 -1.75 -10.18
CA ASP A 48 15.03 -1.35 -11.39
C ASP A 48 14.63 -2.13 -12.65
N ARG A 49 13.84 -3.20 -12.51
CA ARG A 49 13.28 -3.94 -13.67
C ARG A 49 12.08 -3.22 -14.29
N ARG A 50 11.56 -2.18 -13.64
CA ARG A 50 10.42 -1.39 -14.10
C ARG A 50 10.85 -0.37 -15.15
N ASP A 51 10.04 -0.21 -16.19
CA ASP A 51 10.25 0.80 -17.22
C ASP A 51 10.00 2.20 -16.64
N ALA A 52 11.06 3.01 -16.56
CA ALA A 52 10.99 4.38 -16.05
C ALA A 52 10.43 5.39 -17.07
N SER A 53 10.26 5.01 -18.34
CA SER A 53 9.73 5.87 -19.39
C SER A 53 8.19 5.89 -19.45
N VAL A 54 7.54 4.93 -18.78
CA VAL A 54 6.08 4.78 -18.77
C VAL A 54 5.54 4.99 -17.36
N LEU A 55 4.54 5.88 -17.23
CA LEU A 55 3.89 6.22 -15.98
C LEU A 55 2.37 5.97 -16.07
N CYS A 56 1.83 5.12 -15.20
CA CYS A 56 0.40 4.94 -15.01
C CYS A 56 -0.07 5.82 -13.85
N VAL A 57 -0.89 6.83 -14.16
CA VAL A 57 -1.47 7.73 -13.17
C VAL A 57 -2.77 7.13 -12.66
N VAL A 58 -2.93 7.06 -11.35
CA VAL A 58 -4.11 6.51 -10.67
C VAL A 58 -4.64 7.47 -9.60
N GLU A 59 -5.91 7.32 -9.24
CA GLU A 59 -6.54 8.16 -8.23
C GLU A 59 -6.08 7.75 -6.82
N ASP A 60 -6.11 6.45 -6.51
CA ASP A 60 -5.88 5.91 -5.17
C ASP A 60 -4.81 4.78 -5.19
N PRO A 61 -4.01 4.59 -4.11
CA PRO A 61 -3.05 3.48 -4.02
C PRO A 61 -3.65 2.09 -4.26
N ARG A 62 -4.94 1.90 -3.99
CA ARG A 62 -5.66 0.63 -4.21
C ARG A 62 -5.77 0.26 -5.69
N ASP A 63 -5.76 1.25 -6.59
CA ASP A 63 -5.83 1.01 -8.03
C ASP A 63 -4.55 0.36 -8.55
N ILE A 64 -3.40 0.68 -7.93
CA ILE A 64 -2.12 0.01 -8.23
C ILE A 64 -2.24 -1.49 -7.98
N VAL A 65 -2.88 -1.90 -6.88
CA VAL A 65 -3.07 -3.33 -6.57
C VAL A 65 -3.91 -4.03 -7.64
N ALA A 66 -4.91 -3.35 -8.19
CA ALA A 66 -5.74 -3.90 -9.27
C ALA A 66 -4.92 -4.10 -10.56
N VAL A 67 -4.09 -3.13 -10.94
CA VAL A 67 -3.24 -3.22 -12.13
C VAL A 67 -2.15 -4.27 -11.95
N GLU A 68 -1.47 -4.30 -10.80
CA GLU A 68 -0.40 -5.25 -10.50
C GLU A 68 -0.88 -6.72 -10.52
N ARG A 69 -2.12 -6.99 -10.11
CA ARG A 69 -2.72 -8.34 -10.17
C ARG A 69 -2.82 -8.90 -11.58
N THR A 70 -2.80 -8.06 -12.61
CA THR A 70 -2.81 -8.52 -14.01
C THR A 70 -1.45 -9.08 -14.43
N GLY A 71 -0.35 -8.61 -13.84
CA GLY A 71 1.01 -8.99 -14.24
C GLY A 71 1.48 -8.41 -15.58
N GLU A 72 0.65 -7.61 -16.26
CA GLU A 72 0.90 -7.12 -17.62
C GLU A 72 1.60 -5.74 -17.64
N PHE A 73 1.46 -4.94 -16.58
CA PHE A 73 2.05 -3.62 -16.51
C PHE A 73 3.44 -3.63 -15.85
N ARG A 74 4.45 -3.13 -16.58
CA ARG A 74 5.84 -3.05 -16.11
C ARG A 74 6.37 -1.63 -15.94
N GLY A 75 5.53 -0.61 -16.16
CA GLY A 75 5.90 0.78 -15.93
C GLY A 75 5.88 1.16 -14.45
N ARG A 76 6.04 2.45 -14.17
CA ARG A 76 5.90 3.04 -12.84
C ARG A 76 4.50 3.63 -12.66
N TYR A 77 4.15 3.96 -11.41
CA TYR A 77 2.87 4.59 -11.08
C TYR A 77 3.06 5.99 -10.52
N HIS A 78 1.98 6.76 -10.51
CA HIS A 78 1.82 7.98 -9.73
C HIS A 78 0.40 8.05 -9.17
N VAL A 79 0.26 8.27 -7.87
CA VAL A 79 -1.01 8.36 -7.17
C VAL A 79 -1.38 9.83 -6.98
N LEU A 80 -2.60 10.21 -7.36
CA LEU A 80 -3.09 11.59 -7.23
C LEU A 80 -3.55 11.92 -5.80
N GLY A 81 -4.16 10.95 -5.11
CA GLY A 81 -4.65 11.12 -3.74
C GLY A 81 -6.11 11.57 -3.63
N GLY A 82 -6.90 11.38 -4.69
CA GLY A 82 -8.27 11.88 -4.84
C GLY A 82 -8.34 13.30 -5.40
#